data_AF-A0A919Z9D7-F1
#
_entry.id   AF-A0A919Z9D7-F1
#
_cell.length_a   1.000
_cell.length_b   1.000
_cell.length_c   1.000
_cell.angle_alpha   90.00
_cell.angle_beta   90.00
_cell.angle_gamma   90.00
#
_symmetry.space_group_name_H-M   'P 1'
#
loop_
_entity.id
_entity.type
_entity.pdbx_description
1 polymer ?
#
loop_
_entity_poly.entity_id
_entity_poly.type
_entity_poly.pdbx_seq_one_letter_code
_entity_poly.pdbx_strand_id
1 'polypeptide(L)'
;MAKSEQVVAEAVEETVRSIAKAQADYEQLMDEIRDYCKRARDLREQAAELKRSGRTDSQVGTEMRQLLDQAEQFEILADQKDGHPRLEALRNIEDLQREASALRGTVQHNQAVLARQQQELEEAREEAAAMVQRADERVKETERILAYEMAKLAELEGNGVE
;
A
#
# COMPACT_ATOMS: atom_id res chain seq x y z
N MET A 1 17.49 5.01 8.23
CA MET A 1 17.08 4.70 6.85
C MET A 1 16.27 3.40 6.83
N ALA A 2 16.81 2.27 7.27
CA ALA A 2 16.08 0.99 7.31
C ALA A 2 14.74 1.02 8.10
N LYS A 3 14.69 1.67 9.26
CA LYS A 3 13.47 1.73 10.08
C LYS A 3 12.32 2.50 9.41
N SER A 4 12.60 3.60 8.70
CA SER A 4 11.55 4.42 8.06
C SER A 4 11.01 3.77 6.80
N GLU A 5 11.84 3.08 6.02
CA GLU A 5 11.41 2.32 4.84
C GLU A 5 10.59 1.09 5.24
N GLN A 6 11.02 0.39 6.30
CA GLN A 6 10.31 -0.77 6.83
C GLN A 6 8.91 -0.41 7.33
N VAL A 7 8.76 0.72 8.03
CA VAL A 7 7.45 1.20 8.52
C VAL A 7 6.49 1.53 7.37
N VAL A 8 6.99 2.14 6.29
CA VAL A 8 6.13 2.48 5.14
C VAL A 8 5.75 1.23 4.34
N ALA A 9 6.67 0.27 4.18
CA ALA A 9 6.37 -1.00 3.53
C ALA A 9 5.33 -1.82 4.32
N GLU A 10 5.46 -1.85 5.65
CA GLU A 10 4.50 -2.53 6.54
C GLU A 10 3.11 -1.86 6.46
N ALA A 11 3.05 -0.53 6.47
CA ALA A 11 1.80 0.21 6.30
C ALA A 11 1.11 -0.11 4.96
N VAL A 12 1.87 -0.16 3.86
CA VAL A 12 1.32 -0.52 2.53
C VAL A 12 0.76 -1.95 2.55
N GLU A 13 1.47 -2.90 3.15
CA GLU A 13 1.02 -4.29 3.23
C GLU A 13 -0.27 -4.40 4.08
N GLU A 14 -0.34 -3.68 5.19
CA GLU A 14 -1.53 -3.62 6.03
C GLU A 14 -2.74 -3.04 5.27
N THR A 15 -2.57 -1.95 4.53
CA THR A 15 -3.65 -1.38 3.71
C THR A 15 -4.12 -2.35 2.63
N VAL A 16 -3.20 -3.06 1.97
CA VAL A 16 -3.54 -4.09 0.96
C VAL A 16 -4.36 -5.21 1.59
N ARG A 17 -3.96 -5.69 2.77
CA ARG A 17 -4.70 -6.72 3.50
C ARG A 17 -6.11 -6.23 3.90
N SER A 18 -6.22 -4.98 4.35
CA SER A 18 -7.49 -4.35 4.70
C SER A 18 -8.42 -4.21 3.49
N ILE A 19 -7.90 -3.83 2.32
CA ILE A 19 -8.67 -3.79 1.06
C ILE A 19 -9.20 -5.18 0.72
N ALA A 20 -8.33 -6.20 0.73
CA ALA A 20 -8.74 -7.57 0.41
C ALA A 20 -9.85 -8.07 1.34
N LYS A 21 -9.75 -7.76 2.63
CA LYS A 21 -10.79 -8.08 3.61
C LYS A 21 -12.10 -7.33 3.31
N ALA A 22 -12.04 -6.02 3.09
CA ALA A 22 -13.24 -5.23 2.79
C ALA A 22 -13.94 -5.69 1.51
N GLN A 23 -13.17 -6.12 0.50
CA GLN A 23 -13.71 -6.73 -0.73
C GLN A 23 -14.41 -8.05 -0.45
N ALA A 24 -13.81 -8.94 0.35
CA ALA A 24 -14.44 -10.19 0.74
C ALA A 24 -15.73 -9.98 1.54
N ASP A 25 -15.72 -9.04 2.48
CA ASP A 25 -16.91 -8.68 3.28
C ASP A 25 -18.04 -8.13 2.37
N TYR A 26 -17.69 -7.32 1.36
CA TYR A 26 -18.63 -6.83 0.36
C TYR A 26 -19.22 -7.96 -0.50
N GLU A 27 -18.38 -8.88 -0.98
CA GLU A 27 -18.83 -10.04 -1.76
C GLU A 27 -19.79 -10.91 -0.95
N GLN A 28 -19.46 -11.21 0.31
CA GLN A 28 -20.34 -11.95 1.20
C GLN A 28 -21.69 -11.25 1.38
N LEU A 29 -21.69 -9.93 1.58
CA LEU A 29 -22.93 -9.15 1.69
C LEU A 29 -23.78 -9.27 0.42
N MET A 30 -23.16 -9.18 -0.76
CA MET A 30 -23.85 -9.30 -2.04
C MET A 30 -24.45 -10.69 -2.23
N ASP A 31 -23.76 -11.74 -1.80
CA ASP A 31 -24.28 -13.11 -1.86
C ASP A 31 -25.45 -13.32 -0.90
N GLU A 32 -25.40 -12.76 0.31
CA GLU A 32 -26.54 -12.77 1.23
C GLU A 32 -27.77 -12.07 0.64
N ILE A 33 -27.59 -10.90 0.01
CA ILE A 33 -28.69 -10.17 -0.65
C ILE A 33 -29.29 -11.03 -1.77
N ARG A 34 -28.45 -11.64 -2.61
CA ARG A 34 -28.89 -12.52 -3.71
C ARG A 34 -29.67 -13.71 -3.19
N ASP A 35 -29.22 -14.32 -2.09
CA ASP A 35 -29.89 -15.46 -1.46
C ASP A 35 -31.27 -15.10 -0.93
N TYR A 36 -31.42 -13.94 -0.27
CA TYR A 36 -32.72 -13.46 0.16
C TYR A 36 -33.67 -13.21 -1.02
N CYS A 37 -33.20 -12.51 -2.05
CA CYS A 37 -33.97 -12.28 -3.28
C CYS A 37 -34.36 -13.58 -3.98
N LYS A 38 -33.51 -14.62 -3.93
CA LYS A 38 -33.83 -15.94 -4.48
C LYS A 38 -34.93 -16.62 -3.67
N ARG A 39 -34.81 -16.67 -2.34
CA ARG A 39 -35.82 -17.28 -1.47
C ARG A 39 -37.19 -16.61 -1.62
N ALA A 40 -37.24 -15.28 -1.71
CA ALA A 40 -38.47 -14.54 -1.95
C ALA A 40 -39.13 -14.92 -3.29
N ARG A 41 -38.34 -15.11 -4.36
CA ARG A 41 -38.85 -15.57 -5.66
C ARG A 41 -39.38 -17.00 -5.60
N ASP A 42 -38.63 -17.92 -4.99
CA ASP A 42 -39.02 -19.33 -4.89
C ASP A 42 -40.35 -19.48 -4.11
N LEU A 43 -40.54 -18.71 -3.04
CA LEU A 43 -41.79 -18.71 -2.26
C LEU A 43 -42.99 -18.17 -3.06
N ARG A 44 -42.77 -17.12 -3.87
CA ARG A 44 -43.83 -16.61 -4.77
C ARG A 44 -44.18 -17.60 -5.87
N GLU A 45 -43.20 -18.32 -6.38
CA GLU A 45 -43.43 -19.36 -7.38
C GLU A 45 -44.26 -20.50 -6.78
N GLN A 46 -43.94 -20.96 -5.58
CA GLN A 46 -44.76 -21.94 -4.85
C GLN A 46 -46.20 -21.45 -4.62
N ALA A 47 -46.38 -20.19 -4.20
CA ALA A 47 -47.72 -19.60 -4.05
C ALA A 47 -48.46 -19.54 -5.40
N ALA A 48 -47.77 -19.24 -6.49
CA ALA A 48 -48.34 -19.22 -7.84
C ALA A 48 -48.69 -20.63 -8.37
N GLU A 49 -47.95 -21.66 -7.98
CA GLU A 49 -48.26 -23.07 -8.28
C GLU A 49 -49.50 -23.53 -7.53
N LEU A 50 -49.62 -23.22 -6.24
CA LEU A 50 -50.83 -23.49 -5.46
C LEU A 50 -52.06 -22.85 -6.10
N LYS A 51 -51.93 -21.59 -6.56
CA LYS A 51 -52.99 -20.91 -7.31
C LYS A 51 -53.34 -21.62 -8.63
N ARG A 52 -52.34 -22.09 -9.37
CA ARG A 52 -52.52 -22.82 -10.64
C ARG A 52 -53.14 -24.20 -10.47
N SER A 53 -52.96 -24.83 -9.30
CA SER A 53 -53.55 -26.14 -8.99
C SER A 53 -55.08 -26.13 -8.93
N GLY A 54 -55.69 -24.94 -8.83
CA GLY A 54 -57.15 -24.79 -8.77
C GLY A 54 -57.79 -25.27 -7.47
N ARG A 55 -57.00 -25.70 -6.48
CA ARG A 55 -57.49 -26.09 -5.15
C ARG A 55 -57.88 -24.82 -4.39
N THR A 56 -59.14 -24.74 -3.97
CA THR A 56 -59.74 -23.56 -3.33
C THR A 56 -60.09 -23.80 -1.86
N ASP A 57 -59.60 -24.89 -1.28
CA ASP A 57 -59.82 -25.22 0.11
C ASP A 57 -59.22 -24.13 1.01
N SER A 58 -59.87 -23.82 2.14
CA SER A 58 -59.46 -22.75 3.06
C SER A 58 -58.02 -22.90 3.57
N GLN A 59 -57.54 -24.15 3.62
CA GLN A 59 -56.16 -24.48 3.97
C GLN A 59 -55.16 -23.97 2.93
N VAL A 60 -55.43 -24.18 1.63
CA VAL A 60 -54.56 -23.71 0.52
C VAL A 60 -54.47 -22.18 0.52
N GLY A 61 -55.59 -21.49 0.78
CA GLY A 61 -55.59 -20.03 0.91
C GLY A 61 -54.75 -19.52 2.10
N THR A 62 -54.59 -20.34 3.14
CA THR A 62 -53.77 -19.99 4.32
C THR A 62 -52.29 -20.25 4.07
N GLU A 63 -51.96 -21.39 3.45
CA GLU A 63 -50.60 -21.71 3.01
C GLU A 63 -50.07 -20.67 2.01
N MET A 64 -50.88 -20.27 1.03
CA MET A 64 -50.52 -19.22 0.08
C MET A 64 -50.20 -17.89 0.75
N ARG A 65 -51.01 -17.47 1.75
CA ARG A 65 -50.73 -16.22 2.50
C ARG A 65 -49.42 -16.32 3.25
N GLN A 66 -49.17 -17.43 3.94
CA GLN A 66 -47.90 -17.64 4.65
C GLN A 66 -46.68 -17.60 3.74
N LEU A 67 -46.76 -18.20 2.55
CA LEU A 67 -45.69 -18.15 1.55
C LEU A 67 -45.42 -16.72 1.09
N LEU A 68 -46.48 -15.94 0.83
CA LEU A 68 -46.36 -14.55 0.39
C LEU A 68 -45.81 -13.65 1.52
N ASP A 69 -46.27 -13.82 2.75
CA ASP A 69 -45.78 -13.09 3.92
C ASP A 69 -44.29 -13.37 4.16
N GLN A 70 -43.86 -14.64 4.03
CA GLN A 70 -42.44 -15.00 4.12
C GLN A 70 -41.62 -14.43 2.96
N ALA A 71 -42.18 -14.38 1.74
CA ALA A 71 -41.50 -13.79 0.60
C ALA A 71 -41.25 -12.29 0.81
N GLU A 72 -42.26 -11.57 1.33
CA GLU A 72 -42.16 -10.14 1.67
C GLU A 72 -41.10 -9.90 2.76
N GLN A 73 -41.06 -10.75 3.80
CA GLN A 73 -40.02 -10.66 4.83
C GLN A 73 -38.60 -10.79 4.25
N PHE A 74 -38.38 -11.71 3.31
CA PHE A 74 -37.08 -11.85 2.67
C PHE A 74 -36.71 -10.67 1.77
N GLU A 75 -37.67 -10.04 1.10
CA GLU A 75 -37.40 -8.80 0.34
C GLU A 75 -37.00 -7.65 1.26
N ILE A 76 -37.71 -7.48 2.37
CA ILE A 76 -37.36 -6.45 3.37
C ILE A 76 -35.93 -6.67 3.87
N LEU A 77 -35.52 -7.91 4.13
CA LEU A 77 -34.14 -8.23 4.55
C LEU A 77 -33.11 -7.94 3.44
N ALA A 78 -33.44 -8.24 2.19
CA ALA A 78 -32.58 -7.93 1.05
C ALA A 78 -32.42 -6.40 0.90
N ASP A 79 -33.52 -5.65 0.95
CA ASP A 79 -33.52 -4.19 0.82
C ASP A 79 -32.77 -3.50 1.96
N GLN A 80 -32.91 -3.99 3.19
CA GLN A 80 -32.17 -3.49 4.35
C GLN A 80 -30.66 -3.64 4.15
N LYS A 81 -30.22 -4.75 3.55
CA LYS A 81 -28.80 -5.02 3.27
C LYS A 81 -28.29 -4.28 2.03
N ASP A 82 -29.12 -4.16 1.00
CA ASP A 82 -28.79 -3.44 -0.25
C ASP A 82 -28.74 -1.92 -0.04
N GLY A 83 -29.42 -1.41 0.98
CA GLY A 83 -29.42 0.00 1.36
C GLY A 83 -28.09 0.46 1.98
N HIS A 84 -28.13 0.85 3.26
CA HIS A 84 -26.98 1.47 3.92
C HIS A 84 -25.73 0.57 3.99
N PRO A 85 -25.83 -0.73 4.35
CA PRO A 85 -24.66 -1.59 4.52
C PRO A 85 -23.84 -1.75 3.23
N ARG A 86 -24.50 -1.93 2.08
CA ARG A 86 -23.82 -2.03 0.79
C ARG A 86 -23.07 -0.75 0.44
N LEU A 87 -23.70 0.41 0.66
CA LEU A 87 -23.07 1.70 0.41
C LEU A 87 -21.89 1.97 1.34
N GLU A 88 -21.98 1.56 2.60
CA GLU A 88 -20.89 1.68 3.58
C GLU A 88 -19.69 0.79 3.18
N ALA A 89 -19.95 -0.45 2.77
CA ALA A 89 -18.90 -1.35 2.29
C ALA A 89 -18.17 -0.77 1.06
N LEU A 90 -18.91 -0.21 0.10
CA LEU A 90 -18.33 0.45 -1.08
C LEU A 90 -17.48 1.67 -0.68
N ARG A 91 -17.99 2.54 0.20
CA ARG A 91 -17.23 3.71 0.69
C ARG A 91 -15.95 3.29 1.39
N ASN A 92 -16.00 2.28 2.25
CA ASN A 92 -14.82 1.78 2.94
C ASN A 92 -13.75 1.28 1.96
N ILE A 93 -14.15 0.53 0.92
CA ILE A 93 -13.23 0.09 -0.13
C ILE A 93 -12.62 1.28 -0.86
N GLU A 94 -13.42 2.29 -1.24
CA GLU A 94 -12.93 3.50 -1.92
C GLU A 94 -11.94 4.28 -1.06
N ASP A 95 -12.22 4.45 0.22
CA ASP A 95 -11.36 5.18 1.16
C ASP A 95 -10.02 4.45 1.34
N LEU A 96 -10.04 3.12 1.52
CA LEU A 96 -8.83 2.31 1.60
C LEU A 96 -8.02 2.36 0.29
N GLN A 97 -8.67 2.37 -0.87
CA GLN A 97 -7.98 2.51 -2.16
C GLN A 97 -7.29 3.87 -2.32
N ARG A 98 -7.94 4.95 -1.84
CA ARG A 98 -7.33 6.28 -1.83
C ARG A 98 -6.12 6.33 -0.90
N GLU A 99 -6.24 5.77 0.30
CA GLU A 99 -5.14 5.67 1.24
C GLU A 99 -3.96 4.89 0.66
N ALA A 100 -4.21 3.72 0.08
CA ALA A 100 -3.18 2.91 -0.57
C ALA A 100 -2.47 3.67 -1.71
N SER A 101 -3.22 4.46 -2.47
CA SER A 101 -2.67 5.29 -3.55
C SER A 101 -1.79 6.41 -3.01
N ALA A 102 -2.21 7.05 -1.91
CA ALA A 102 -1.41 8.08 -1.23
C ALA A 102 -0.11 7.50 -0.68
N LEU A 103 -0.17 6.37 0.04
CA LEU A 103 1.01 5.69 0.57
C LEU A 103 1.99 5.30 -0.54
N ARG A 104 1.48 4.78 -1.66
CA ARG A 104 2.32 4.46 -2.83
C ARG A 104 3.03 5.70 -3.39
N GLY A 105 2.34 6.83 -3.46
CA GLY A 105 2.95 8.11 -3.85
C GLY A 105 4.08 8.53 -2.90
N THR A 106 3.88 8.40 -1.59
CA THR A 106 4.91 8.68 -0.59
C THR A 106 6.12 7.75 -0.73
N VAL A 107 5.91 6.44 -0.94
CA VAL A 107 7.00 5.48 -1.18
C VAL A 107 7.83 5.90 -2.39
N GLN A 108 7.18 6.19 -3.51
CA GLN A 108 7.87 6.59 -4.74
C GLN A 108 8.67 7.87 -4.56
N HIS A 109 8.09 8.87 -3.89
CA HIS A 109 8.78 10.11 -3.58
C HIS A 109 10.04 9.86 -2.73
N ASN A 110 9.91 9.08 -1.66
CA ASN A 110 11.02 8.77 -0.76
C ASN A 110 12.13 8.00 -1.47
N GLN A 111 11.78 7.04 -2.33
CA GLN A 111 12.75 6.31 -3.16
C GLN A 111 13.52 7.24 -4.09
N ALA A 112 12.84 8.20 -4.72
CA ALA A 112 13.49 9.18 -5.59
C ALA A 112 14.44 10.11 -4.82
N VAL A 113 14.04 10.56 -3.62
CA VAL A 113 14.91 11.36 -2.74
C VAL A 113 16.13 10.56 -2.29
N LEU A 114 15.93 9.30 -1.89
CA LEU A 114 17.01 8.41 -1.48
C LEU A 114 18.04 8.20 -2.60
N ALA A 115 17.59 7.94 -3.82
CA ALA A 115 18.47 7.75 -4.97
C ALA A 115 19.33 8.99 -5.24
N ARG A 116 18.74 10.20 -5.13
CA ARG A 116 19.49 11.46 -5.26
C ARG A 116 20.53 11.62 -4.16
N GLN A 117 20.15 11.37 -2.91
CA GLN A 117 21.08 11.46 -1.77
C GLN A 117 22.23 10.47 -1.88
N GLN A 118 21.99 9.27 -2.42
CA GLN A 118 23.04 8.29 -2.67
C GLN A 118 24.03 8.78 -3.73
N GLN A 119 23.52 9.39 -4.80
CA GLN A 119 24.36 9.98 -5.84
C GLN A 119 25.18 11.15 -5.31
N GLU A 120 24.56 12.10 -4.61
CA GLU A 120 25.25 13.25 -4.00
C GLU A 120 26.33 12.81 -3.01
N LEU A 121 26.05 11.76 -2.22
CA LEU A 121 27.03 11.20 -1.29
C LEU A 121 28.23 10.58 -2.02
N GLU A 122 28.00 9.88 -3.13
CA GLU A 122 29.07 9.27 -3.90
C GLU A 122 29.93 10.33 -4.59
N GLU A 123 29.31 11.35 -5.19
CA GLU A 123 30.03 12.50 -5.77
C GLU A 123 30.90 13.22 -4.71
N ALA A 124 30.35 13.46 -3.52
CA ALA A 124 31.10 14.07 -2.42
C ALA A 124 32.26 13.18 -1.94
N ARG A 125 32.11 11.85 -1.96
CA ARG A 125 33.18 10.91 -1.61
C ARG A 125 34.30 10.92 -2.64
N GLU A 126 33.96 10.92 -3.93
CA GLU A 126 34.94 11.01 -5.02
C GLU A 126 35.72 12.33 -4.95
N GLU A 127 35.03 13.45 -4.71
CA GLU A 127 35.67 14.75 -4.56
C GLU A 127 36.61 14.77 -3.34
N ALA A 128 36.16 14.28 -2.19
CA ALA A 128 36.98 14.20 -0.99
C ALA A 128 38.23 13.32 -1.21
N ALA A 129 38.10 12.18 -1.89
CA ALA A 129 39.21 11.31 -2.24
C ALA A 129 40.23 12.03 -3.14
N ALA A 130 39.75 12.77 -4.15
CA ALA A 130 40.61 13.56 -5.04
C ALA A 130 41.33 14.69 -4.28
N MET A 131 40.67 15.34 -3.32
CA MET A 131 41.31 16.36 -2.49
C MET A 131 42.44 15.78 -1.63
N VAL A 132 42.23 14.60 -1.01
CA VAL A 132 43.25 13.91 -0.22
C VAL A 132 44.44 13.52 -1.09
N GLN A 133 44.21 12.95 -2.28
CA GLN A 133 45.28 12.60 -3.20
C GLN A 133 46.13 13.82 -3.61
N ARG A 134 45.48 14.94 -3.96
CA ARG A 134 46.20 16.18 -4.28
C ARG A 134 46.99 16.72 -3.08
N ALA A 135 46.45 16.60 -1.87
CA ALA A 135 47.16 17.00 -0.67
C ALA A 135 48.41 16.14 -0.44
N ASP A 136 48.30 14.81 -0.59
CA ASP A 136 49.41 13.88 -0.47
C ASP A 136 50.51 14.13 -1.50
N GLU A 137 50.14 14.43 -2.75
CA GLU A 137 51.08 14.79 -3.81
C GLU A 137 51.85 16.08 -3.47
N ARG A 138 51.14 17.10 -2.98
CA ARG A 138 51.76 18.37 -2.54
C ARG A 138 52.71 18.15 -1.36
N VAL A 139 52.35 17.32 -0.39
CA VAL A 139 53.22 16.97 0.74
C VAL A 139 54.51 16.32 0.23
N LYS A 140 54.40 15.29 -0.64
CA LYS A 140 55.57 14.61 -1.22
C LYS A 140 56.47 15.55 -2.02
N GLU A 141 55.90 16.49 -2.77
CA GLU A 141 56.66 17.50 -3.49
C GLU A 141 57.42 18.43 -2.53
N THR A 142 56.74 18.92 -1.48
CA THR A 142 57.39 19.77 -0.48
C THR A 142 58.50 19.05 0.28
N GLU A 143 58.32 17.77 0.61
CA GLU A 143 59.35 16.94 1.26
C GLU A 143 60.59 16.78 0.37
N ARG A 144 60.40 16.60 -0.95
CA ARG A 144 61.52 16.52 -1.91
C ARG A 144 62.29 17.83 -2.01
N ILE A 145 61.58 18.96 -2.09
CA ILE A 145 62.23 20.29 -2.13
C ILE A 145 62.99 20.54 -0.83
N LEU A 146 62.38 20.23 0.32
CA LEU A 146 63.03 20.38 1.63
C LEU A 146 64.32 19.55 1.71
N ALA A 147 64.27 18.28 1.28
CA ALA A 147 65.44 17.41 1.27
C ALA A 147 66.57 17.95 0.38
N TYR A 148 66.23 18.51 -0.79
CA TYR A 148 67.18 19.14 -1.70
C TYR A 148 67.84 20.39 -1.07
N GLU A 149 67.05 21.30 -0.50
CA GLU A 149 67.57 22.51 0.13
C GLU A 149 68.42 22.17 1.37
N MET A 150 68.03 21.16 2.16
CA MET A 150 68.84 20.68 3.29
C MET A 150 70.20 20.13 2.82
N ALA A 151 70.24 19.36 1.73
CA ALA A 151 71.49 18.85 1.19
C ALA A 151 72.41 19.99 0.72
N LYS A 152 71.85 20.99 0.03
CA LYS A 152 72.59 22.18 -0.42
C LYS A 152 73.12 23.02 0.73
N LEU A 153 72.35 23.19 1.80
CA LEU A 153 72.81 23.88 3.01
C LEU A 153 73.98 23.14 3.66
N ALA A 154 73.90 21.81 3.77
CA ALA A 154 74.98 20.99 4.31
C ALA A 154 76.29 21.12 3.48
N GLU A 155 76.19 21.20 2.15
CA GLU A 155 77.34 21.46 1.28
C GLU A 155 77.97 22.84 1.51
N LEU A 156 77.14 23.87 1.71
CA LEU A 156 77.61 25.23 1.99
C LEU A 156 78.26 25.36 3.38
N GLU A 157 77.72 24.67 4.39
CA GLU A 157 78.29 24.64 5.74
C GLU A 157 79.59 23.83 5.80
N GLY A 158 79.71 22.76 5.00
CA GLY A 158 80.95 21.97 4.89
C GLY A 158 82.11 22.70 4.19
N ASN A 159 81.81 23.62 3.27
CA ASN A 159 82.80 24.44 2.56
C ASN A 159 83.23 25.71 3.33
N GLY A 160 82.71 25.93 4.55
CA GLY A 160 83.07 27.04 5.42
C GLY A 160 84.17 26.73 6.45
N VAL A 161 84.78 25.53 6.38
CA VAL A 161 85.84 25.07 7.28
C VAL A 161 87.13 24.84 6.48
N GLU A 162 87.76 25.92 6.05
CA GLU A 162 89.21 25.97 5.74
C GLU A 162 89.83 27.21 6.39
#